data_AF-A0A9D7SYV3-F1
#
_entry.id   AF-A0A9D7SYV3-F1
#
_cell.length_a   1.000
_cell.length_b   1.000
_cell.length_c   1.000
_cell.angle_alpha   90.00
_cell.angle_beta   90.00
_cell.angle_gamma   90.00
#
_symmetry.space_group_name_H-M   'P 1'
#
loop_
_entity.id
_entity.type
_entity.pdbx_description
1 polymer ?
#
loop_
_entity_poly.entity_id
_entity_poly.type
_entity_poly.pdbx_seq_one_letter_code
_entity_poly.pdbx_strand_id
1 'polypeptide(L)'
;MKKYSSLLFSILVCASLFAQPWTKNLPKEKSRSELTFFDYQNAFEEYWAPFRLEKGYYMENGTKKKARGWKQFKRWEYAMQSQINPLSGEFPKKDSATGS
;
A
#
# COMPACT_ATOMS: atom_id res chain seq x y z
N MET A 1 3.36 -32.92 21.42
CA MET A 1 2.68 -31.87 20.62
C MET A 1 3.70 -31.16 19.71
N LYS A 2 4.07 -31.73 18.56
CA LYS A 2 5.13 -31.18 17.68
C LYS A 2 4.88 -31.42 16.17
N LYS A 3 3.62 -31.54 15.75
CA LYS A 3 3.24 -31.82 14.34
C LYS A 3 2.50 -30.68 13.65
N TYR A 4 2.05 -29.67 14.39
CA TYR A 4 1.37 -28.49 13.85
C TYR A 4 2.30 -27.28 13.69
N SER A 5 3.54 -27.36 14.19
CA SER A 5 4.47 -26.21 14.17
C SER A 5 5.06 -25.94 12.78
N SER A 6 5.20 -26.96 11.93
CA SER A 6 5.63 -26.75 10.52
C SER A 6 4.54 -26.13 9.64
N LEU A 7 3.26 -26.35 9.94
CA LEU A 7 2.14 -25.81 9.15
C LEU A 7 1.99 -24.29 9.30
N LEU A 8 2.26 -23.76 10.51
CA LEU A 8 2.25 -22.32 10.78
C LEU A 8 3.41 -21.58 10.09
N PHE A 9 4.56 -22.22 9.91
CA PHE A 9 5.71 -21.61 9.23
C PHE A 9 5.50 -21.49 7.71
N SER A 10 4.84 -22.47 7.08
CA SER A 10 4.52 -22.43 5.64
C SER A 10 3.48 -21.36 5.26
N ILE A 11 2.62 -20.92 6.18
CA ILE A 11 1.61 -19.88 5.91
C ILE A 11 2.23 -18.46 5.88
N LEU A 12 3.36 -18.25 6.58
CA LEU A 12 4.03 -16.94 6.63
C LEU A 12 4.87 -16.63 5.38
N VAL A 13 5.41 -17.64 4.69
CA VAL A 13 6.35 -17.47 3.57
C VAL A 13 5.65 -17.01 2.27
N CYS A 14 4.35 -17.26 2.10
CA CYS A 14 3.59 -16.86 0.90
C CYS A 14 3.18 -15.37 0.87
N ALA A 15 3.25 -14.66 1.99
CA ALA A 15 2.88 -13.24 2.06
C ALA A 15 3.96 -12.30 1.47
N SER A 16 5.18 -12.81 1.25
CA SER A 16 6.37 -12.01 0.94
C SER A 16 6.60 -11.73 -0.56
N LEU A 17 5.82 -12.36 -1.45
CA LEU A 17 6.15 -12.41 -2.90
C LEU A 17 5.39 -11.43 -3.80
N PHE A 18 4.48 -10.62 -3.26
CA PHE A 18 3.81 -9.58 -4.05
C PHE A 18 4.36 -8.20 -3.67
N ALA A 19 5.58 -7.90 -4.12
CA ALA A 19 5.99 -6.51 -4.28
C ALA A 19 4.91 -5.81 -5.12
N GLN A 20 4.24 -4.82 -4.54
CA GLN A 20 3.12 -4.17 -5.21
C GLN A 20 3.68 -3.37 -6.40
N PRO A 21 3.34 -3.68 -7.66
CA PRO A 21 4.05 -3.12 -8.81
C PRO A 21 4.00 -1.58 -8.90
N TRP A 22 2.96 -0.97 -8.33
CA TRP A 22 2.78 0.48 -8.26
C TRP A 22 3.87 1.20 -7.46
N THR A 23 4.58 0.52 -6.54
CA THR A 23 5.64 1.17 -5.76
C THR A 23 6.84 1.58 -6.61
N LYS A 24 6.94 1.05 -7.84
CA LYS A 24 7.95 1.49 -8.84
C LYS A 24 7.73 2.93 -9.32
N ASN A 25 6.52 3.47 -9.14
CA ASN A 25 6.16 4.84 -9.50
C ASN A 25 6.43 5.83 -8.35
N LEU A 26 6.97 5.38 -7.22
CA LEU A 26 7.39 6.29 -6.16
C LEU A 26 8.56 7.17 -6.64
N PRO A 27 8.61 8.45 -6.21
CA PRO A 27 9.77 9.32 -6.43
C PRO A 27 11.07 8.63 -6.01
N LYS A 28 12.07 8.63 -6.90
CA LYS A 28 13.34 7.92 -6.67
C LYS A 28 14.39 8.80 -6.01
N GLU A 29 14.22 10.12 -6.15
CA GLU A 29 15.02 11.18 -5.57
C GLU A 29 14.73 11.39 -4.09
N LYS A 30 13.60 10.88 -3.59
CA LYS A 30 13.21 10.94 -2.18
C LYS A 30 13.63 9.65 -1.47
N SER A 31 14.21 9.79 -0.29
CA SER A 31 14.38 8.68 0.63
C SER A 31 13.02 8.24 1.20
N ARG A 32 12.97 7.03 1.76
CA ARG A 32 11.73 6.46 2.31
C ARG A 32 11.10 7.31 3.43
N SER A 33 11.92 8.04 4.18
CA SER A 33 11.47 8.96 5.24
C SER A 33 10.93 10.29 4.73
N GLU A 34 11.24 10.66 3.49
CA GLU A 34 10.80 11.91 2.86
C GLU A 34 9.51 11.73 2.04
N LEU A 35 9.10 10.49 1.79
CA LEU A 35 7.85 10.21 1.08
C LEU A 35 6.64 10.65 1.90
N THR A 36 5.75 11.39 1.25
CA THR A 36 4.49 11.87 1.82
C THR A 36 3.34 10.93 1.45
N PHE A 37 2.20 11.09 2.13
CA PHE A 37 0.95 10.43 1.76
C PHE A 37 0.60 10.65 0.28
N PHE A 38 0.79 11.87 -0.24
CA PHE A 38 0.51 12.19 -1.64
C PHE A 38 1.46 11.48 -2.61
N ASP A 39 2.73 11.25 -2.24
CA ASP A 39 3.64 10.47 -3.07
C ASP A 39 3.12 9.02 -3.25
N TYR A 40 2.65 8.40 -2.17
CA TYR A 40 2.04 7.06 -2.24
C TYR A 40 0.71 7.05 -2.99
N GLN A 41 -0.14 8.05 -2.77
CA GLN A 41 -1.41 8.18 -3.47
C GLN A 41 -1.20 8.32 -4.98
N ASN A 42 -0.33 9.24 -5.40
CA ASN A 42 -0.05 9.52 -6.81
C ASN A 42 0.55 8.29 -7.50
N ALA A 43 1.56 7.65 -6.90
CA ALA A 43 2.18 6.45 -7.46
C ALA A 43 1.16 5.31 -7.65
N PHE A 44 0.25 5.16 -6.68
CA PHE A 44 -0.81 4.16 -6.75
C PHE A 44 -1.85 4.48 -7.83
N GLU A 45 -2.32 5.73 -7.90
CA GLU A 45 -3.30 6.18 -8.88
C GLU A 45 -2.75 6.11 -10.31
N GLU A 46 -1.51 6.54 -10.52
CA GLU A 46 -0.83 6.48 -11.82
C GLU A 46 -0.73 5.04 -12.34
N TYR A 47 -0.35 4.10 -11.49
CA TYR A 47 -0.27 2.68 -11.88
C TYR A 47 -1.62 2.14 -12.35
N TRP A 48 -2.73 2.55 -11.72
CA TRP A 48 -4.05 2.04 -12.04
C TRP A 48 -4.81 2.86 -13.09
N ALA A 49 -4.37 4.07 -13.43
CA ALA A 49 -5.03 4.98 -14.35
C ALA A 49 -5.37 4.35 -15.72
N PRO A 50 -4.47 3.56 -16.37
CA PRO A 50 -4.76 2.95 -17.67
C PRO A 50 -5.87 1.90 -17.62
N PHE A 51 -6.13 1.31 -16.44
CA PHE A 51 -7.02 0.16 -16.28
C PHE A 51 -8.49 0.55 -16.08
N ARG A 52 -8.81 1.84 -15.99
CA ARG A 52 -10.17 2.36 -15.76
C ARG A 52 -10.90 1.60 -14.64
N LEU A 53 -10.27 1.58 -13.47
CA LEU A 53 -10.78 0.79 -12.34
C LEU A 53 -12.17 1.22 -11.90
N GLU A 54 -13.05 0.23 -11.75
CA GLU A 54 -14.35 0.40 -11.13
C GLU A 54 -14.47 -0.49 -9.89
N LYS A 55 -14.56 0.14 -8.71
CA LYS A 55 -14.73 -0.54 -7.41
C LYS A 55 -13.71 -1.67 -7.16
N GLY A 56 -12.48 -1.51 -7.65
CA GLY A 56 -11.39 -2.47 -7.52
C GLY A 56 -11.39 -3.60 -8.55
N TYR A 57 -12.03 -3.40 -9.70
CA TYR A 57 -12.01 -4.30 -10.85
C TYR A 57 -11.69 -3.54 -12.13
N TYR A 58 -11.10 -4.21 -13.11
CA TYR A 58 -10.87 -3.70 -14.46
C TYR A 58 -11.19 -4.77 -15.50
N MET A 59 -11.28 -4.37 -16.76
CA MET A 59 -11.43 -5.27 -17.89
C MET A 59 -10.08 -5.47 -18.57
N GLU A 60 -9.72 -6.71 -18.85
CA GLU A 60 -8.54 -7.06 -19.64
C GLU A 60 -8.96 -8.10 -20.67
N ASN A 61 -8.85 -7.76 -21.96
CA ASN A 61 -9.27 -8.63 -23.08
C ASN A 61 -10.69 -9.19 -22.92
N GLY A 62 -11.65 -8.34 -22.53
CA GLY A 62 -13.05 -8.74 -22.31
C GLY A 62 -13.31 -9.53 -21.02
N THR A 63 -12.28 -9.81 -20.22
CA THR A 63 -12.42 -10.52 -18.94
C THR A 63 -12.32 -9.56 -17.75
N LYS A 64 -13.28 -9.63 -16.83
CA LYS A 64 -13.26 -8.85 -15.59
C LYS A 64 -12.21 -9.41 -14.62
N LYS A 65 -11.20 -8.61 -14.30
CA LYS A 65 -10.14 -8.96 -13.35
C LYS A 65 -10.20 -8.10 -12.09
N LYS A 66 -9.81 -8.71 -10.97
CA LYS A 66 -9.71 -8.03 -9.67
C LYS A 66 -8.39 -7.28 -9.58
N ALA A 67 -8.45 -6.01 -9.20
CA ALA A 67 -7.27 -5.20 -8.88
C ALA A 67 -6.68 -5.67 -7.54
N ARG A 68 -5.68 -6.55 -7.61
CA ARG A 68 -5.00 -7.08 -6.43
C ARG A 68 -4.38 -5.92 -5.63
N GLY A 69 -4.56 -5.94 -4.31
CA GLY A 69 -4.08 -4.88 -3.42
C GLY A 69 -4.91 -3.59 -3.39
N TRP A 70 -5.80 -3.33 -4.36
CA TRP A 70 -6.52 -2.05 -4.43
C TRP A 70 -7.39 -1.76 -3.21
N LYS A 71 -8.20 -2.74 -2.79
CA LYS A 71 -9.04 -2.58 -1.59
C LYS A 71 -8.21 -2.42 -0.31
N GLN A 72 -6.98 -2.93 -0.26
CA GLN A 72 -6.12 -2.78 0.90
C GLN A 72 -5.52 -1.37 0.93
N PHE A 73 -5.06 -0.88 -0.22
CA PHE A 73 -4.57 0.48 -0.37
C PHE A 73 -5.65 1.51 -0.02
N LYS A 74 -6.85 1.42 -0.59
CA LYS A 74 -7.93 2.38 -0.27
C LYS A 74 -8.34 2.39 1.20
N ARG A 75 -8.25 1.24 1.90
CA ARG A 75 -8.48 1.18 3.36
C ARG A 75 -7.39 1.91 4.13
N TRP A 76 -6.13 1.69 3.77
CA TRP A 76 -5.00 2.41 4.35
C TRP A 76 -5.10 3.91 4.06
N GLU A 77 -5.41 4.28 2.83
CA GLU A 77 -5.56 5.67 2.39
C GLU A 77 -6.62 6.40 3.23
N TYR A 78 -7.82 5.82 3.35
CA TYR A 78 -8.90 6.36 4.18
C TYR A 78 -8.48 6.52 5.64
N ALA A 79 -7.81 5.52 6.22
CA ALA A 79 -7.36 5.59 7.61
C ALA A 79 -6.27 6.66 7.83
N MET A 80 -5.44 6.92 6.82
CA MET A 80 -4.36 7.91 6.91
C MET A 80 -4.83 9.35 6.71
N GLN A 81 -5.92 9.57 5.96
CA GLN A 81 -6.44 10.92 5.69
C GLN A 81 -6.68 11.76 6.95
N SER A 82 -7.05 11.14 8.07
CA SER A 82 -7.27 11.85 9.35
C SER A 82 -6.00 12.09 10.16
N GLN A 83 -4.87 11.52 9.76
CA GLN A 83 -3.61 11.53 10.53
C GLN A 83 -2.53 12.40 9.88
N ILE A 84 -2.64 12.66 8.57
CA ILE A 84 -1.65 13.42 7.81
C ILE A 84 -1.87 14.93 7.92
N ASN A 85 -0.84 15.72 7.63
CA ASN A 85 -1.03 17.14 7.35
C ASN A 85 -1.79 17.28 6.01
N PRO A 86 -3.00 17.87 5.97
CA PRO A 86 -3.83 17.91 4.76
C PRO A 86 -3.25 18.79 3.64
N LEU A 87 -2.34 19.71 3.96
CA LEU A 87 -1.70 20.59 2.98
C LEU A 87 -0.45 19.95 2.37
N SER A 88 0.41 19.33 3.18
CA SER A 88 1.69 18.77 2.72
C SER A 88 1.67 17.26 2.50
N GLY A 89 0.69 16.53 3.03
CA GLY A 89 0.64 15.08 3.02
C GLY A 89 1.65 14.44 3.96
N GLU A 90 2.34 15.22 4.81
CA GLU A 90 3.31 14.70 5.75
C GLU A 90 2.66 13.77 6.77
N PHE A 91 3.33 12.65 7.03
CA PHE A 91 2.93 11.72 8.07
C PHE A 91 3.19 12.31 9.47
N PRO A 92 2.41 11.90 10.48
CA PRO A 92 2.67 12.33 11.84
C PRO A 92 4.07 11.89 12.26
N LYS A 93 4.88 12.85 12.70
CA LYS A 93 6.17 12.57 13.31
C LYS A 93 5.89 11.86 14.64
N LYS A 94 6.50 10.70 14.85
CA LYS A 94 6.49 10.12 16.20
C LYS A 94 7.36 11.01 17.07
N ASP A 95 6.72 11.78 17.95
CA ASP A 95 7.42 12.26 19.13
C ASP A 95 7.81 11.01 19.92
N SER A 96 9.12 10.79 20.08
CA SER A 96 9.61 9.84 21.06
C SER A 96 9.16 10.34 22.42
N ALA A 97 8.02 9.86 22.91
CA ALA A 97 7.61 10.01 24.29
C ALA A 97 8.58 9.22 25.18
N THR A 98 9.75 9.80 25.40
CA THR A 98 10.61 9.50 26.54
C THR A 98 10.24 10.51 27.61
N GLY A 99 9.28 10.16 28.46
CA GLY A 99 9.05 10.79 29.76
C GLY A 99 9.22 9.70 30.81
N SER A 100 10.40 9.59 31.43
CA SER A 100 10.75 10.09 32.79
C SER A 100 9.81 9.65 33.89
#